data_AF-A0A8H4UYP7-F1
#
_entry.id   AF-A0A8H4UYP7-F1
#
_cell.length_a   1.000
_cell.length_b   1.000
_cell.length_c   1.000
_cell.angle_alpha   90.00
_cell.angle_beta   90.00
_cell.angle_gamma   90.00
#
_symmetry.space_group_name_H-M   'P 1'
#
loop_
_entity.id
_entity.type
_entity.pdbx_description
1 polymer ?
#
loop_
_entity_poly.entity_id
_entity_poly.type
_entity_poly.pdbx_seq_one_letter_code
_entity_poly.pdbx_strand_id
1 'polypeptide(L)'
;RFSAVSQTREADLRLVFEKTLVKFEPEHAVTFVMNHDTQPHQALEAPISPAFKPLAYALILLRKDGYPCIFYGDLYGICSHTANETGTPKKKKFRHPHVPKELQRSLPAMILARKLYAYGEQQEYLPSRNCIGFVR
;
A
#
# COMPACT_ATOMS: atom_id res chain seq x y z
N ARG A 1 -6.17 -8.04 -0.91
CA ARG A 1 -5.52 -8.54 -2.15
C ARG A 1 -4.01 -8.36 -2.15
N PHE A 2 -3.49 -7.14 -1.92
CA PHE A 2 -2.04 -6.92 -1.80
C PHE A 2 -1.36 -7.77 -0.72
N SER A 3 -2.02 -8.03 0.42
CA SER A 3 -1.51 -8.95 1.45
C SER A 3 -1.16 -10.33 0.85
N ALA A 4 -2.12 -11.01 0.21
CA ALA A 4 -1.90 -12.30 -0.44
C ALA A 4 -0.82 -12.26 -1.54
N VAL A 5 -0.85 -11.26 -2.42
CA VAL A 5 0.15 -11.10 -3.50
C VAL A 5 1.55 -10.91 -2.93
N SER A 6 1.69 -10.12 -1.87
CA SER A 6 2.99 -9.81 -1.25
C SER A 6 3.64 -11.00 -0.54
N GLN A 7 2.84 -12.02 -0.19
CA GLN A 7 3.31 -13.21 0.53
C GLN A 7 3.46 -14.43 -0.40
N THR A 8 2.92 -14.36 -1.62
CA THR A 8 2.99 -15.46 -2.58
C THR A 8 4.26 -15.35 -3.41
N ARG A 9 5.11 -16.37 -3.36
CA ARG A 9 6.30 -16.46 -4.21
C ARG A 9 5.86 -16.50 -5.67
N GLU A 10 6.50 -15.68 -6.51
CA GLU A 10 6.21 -15.59 -7.95
C GLU A 10 4.74 -15.26 -8.26
N ALA A 11 4.11 -14.46 -7.40
CA ALA A 11 2.76 -13.95 -7.65
C ALA A 11 2.66 -13.26 -9.02
N ASP A 12 1.57 -13.53 -9.74
CA ASP A 12 1.31 -12.91 -11.04
C ASP A 12 0.70 -11.51 -10.86
N LEU A 13 1.56 -10.48 -10.94
CA LEU A 13 1.20 -9.07 -10.80
C LEU A 13 0.25 -8.60 -11.90
N ARG A 14 0.22 -9.28 -13.06
CA ARG A 14 -0.73 -8.99 -14.14
C ARG A 14 -2.17 -9.22 -13.67
N LEU A 15 -2.35 -10.08 -12.67
CA LEU A 15 -3.66 -10.40 -12.10
C LEU A 15 -4.00 -9.57 -10.86
N VAL A 16 -3.19 -8.58 -10.48
CA VAL A 16 -3.37 -7.85 -9.21
C VAL A 16 -4.70 -7.09 -9.14
N PHE A 17 -5.29 -6.71 -10.28
CA PHE A 17 -6.57 -6.01 -10.36
C PHE A 17 -7.75 -6.87 -10.83
N GLU A 18 -7.53 -8.15 -11.19
CA GLU A 18 -8.64 -9.03 -11.60
C GLU A 18 -9.73 -9.10 -10.53
N LYS A 19 -11.02 -9.17 -10.86
CA LYS A 19 -12.07 -9.28 -9.82
C LYS A 19 -11.98 -8.18 -8.72
N THR A 20 -11.58 -6.96 -9.06
CA THR A 20 -11.57 -5.81 -8.13
C THR A 20 -12.45 -4.69 -8.64
N LEU A 21 -13.00 -3.87 -7.73
CA LEU A 21 -13.86 -2.75 -8.13
C LEU A 21 -13.15 -1.78 -9.06
N VAL A 22 -11.86 -1.48 -8.84
CA VAL A 22 -11.09 -0.58 -9.71
C VAL A 22 -10.96 -1.08 -11.15
N LYS A 23 -11.05 -2.40 -11.38
CA LYS A 23 -11.07 -2.94 -12.75
C LYS A 23 -12.43 -2.77 -13.44
N PHE A 24 -13.53 -2.81 -12.69
CA PHE A 24 -14.88 -2.77 -13.26
C PHE A 24 -15.46 -1.36 -13.30
N GLU A 25 -15.27 -0.59 -12.23
CA GLU A 25 -15.83 0.75 -12.01
C GLU A 25 -14.72 1.67 -11.45
N PRO A 26 -13.71 2.02 -12.27
CA PRO A 26 -12.54 2.77 -11.83
C PRO A 26 -12.92 4.15 -11.25
N GLU A 27 -13.93 4.80 -11.82
CA GLU A 27 -14.44 6.10 -11.38
C GLU A 27 -15.27 6.05 -10.08
N HIS A 28 -15.48 4.86 -9.53
CA HIS A 28 -16.18 4.64 -8.26
C HIS A 28 -15.35 3.84 -7.25
N ALA A 29 -14.07 3.62 -7.53
CA ALA A 29 -13.20 2.79 -6.72
C ALA A 29 -12.19 3.61 -5.92
N VAL A 30 -12.34 3.64 -4.60
CA VAL A 30 -11.26 4.09 -3.69
C VAL A 30 -10.26 2.96 -3.50
N THR A 31 -9.01 3.21 -3.85
CA THR A 31 -7.92 2.24 -3.72
C THR A 31 -7.01 2.60 -2.56
N PHE A 32 -6.60 1.63 -1.74
CA PHE A 32 -5.71 1.86 -0.60
C PHE A 32 -4.80 0.65 -0.38
N VAL A 33 -3.65 0.88 0.24
CA VAL A 33 -2.70 -0.18 0.62
C VAL A 33 -3.04 -0.72 2.01
N MET A 34 -3.32 0.18 2.96
CA MET A 34 -3.70 -0.14 4.34
C MET A 34 -4.76 0.86 4.85
N ASN A 35 -5.39 0.52 5.96
CA ASN A 35 -6.27 1.40 6.73
C ASN A 35 -6.12 1.11 8.23
N HIS A 36 -6.93 1.78 9.06
CA HIS A 36 -6.87 1.62 10.52
C HIS A 36 -7.29 0.23 11.02
N ASP A 37 -8.19 -0.48 10.32
CA ASP A 37 -8.64 -1.82 10.71
C ASP A 37 -7.70 -2.94 10.25
N THR A 38 -6.89 -2.68 9.22
CA THR A 38 -5.98 -3.67 8.60
C THR A 38 -4.55 -3.59 9.11
N GLN A 39 -4.25 -2.62 10.00
CA GLN A 39 -2.96 -2.51 10.67
C GLN A 39 -2.73 -3.66 11.68
N PRO A 40 -1.48 -3.88 12.11
CA PRO A 40 -1.16 -4.96 13.05
C PRO A 40 -1.99 -4.90 14.34
N HIS A 41 -2.38 -6.06 14.83
CA HIS A 41 -3.17 -6.23 16.06
C HIS A 41 -4.58 -5.66 16.01
N GLN A 42 -5.21 -5.59 14.83
CA GLN A 42 -6.61 -5.20 14.64
C GLN A 42 -7.43 -6.34 14.05
N ALA A 43 -8.76 -6.24 14.13
CA ALA A 43 -9.66 -7.33 13.76
C ALA A 43 -9.59 -7.74 12.28
N LEU A 44 -9.25 -6.80 11.38
CA LEU A 44 -9.15 -7.04 9.95
C LEU A 44 -7.68 -7.01 9.47
N GLU A 45 -6.74 -7.33 10.36
CA GLU A 45 -5.31 -7.33 10.07
C GLU A 45 -4.99 -8.05 8.74
N ALA A 46 -4.33 -7.33 7.83
CA ALA A 46 -4.00 -7.82 6.50
C ALA A 46 -2.52 -7.50 6.20
N PRO A 47 -1.58 -8.33 6.65
CA PRO A 47 -0.17 -7.98 6.61
C PRO A 47 0.34 -7.93 5.16
N ILE A 48 1.02 -6.84 4.82
CA ILE A 48 1.70 -6.64 3.53
C ILE A 48 3.21 -6.62 3.78
N SER A 49 3.96 -7.40 3.01
CA SER A 49 5.43 -7.43 3.11
C SER A 49 6.01 -6.01 3.00
N PRO A 50 6.91 -5.58 3.91
CA PRO A 50 7.52 -4.25 3.86
C PRO A 50 8.15 -3.92 2.51
N ALA A 51 8.83 -4.90 1.91
CA ALA A 51 9.45 -4.76 0.59
C ALA A 51 8.43 -4.56 -0.56
N PHE A 52 7.19 -5.04 -0.39
CA PHE A 52 6.14 -4.90 -1.39
C PHE A 52 5.33 -3.61 -1.23
N LYS A 53 5.32 -2.97 -0.05
CA LYS A 53 4.54 -1.75 0.18
C LYS A 53 4.85 -0.63 -0.84
N PRO A 54 6.11 -0.32 -1.20
CA PRO A 54 6.38 0.66 -2.24
C PRO A 54 5.73 0.31 -3.58
N LEU A 55 5.75 -0.97 -3.96
CA LEU A 55 5.13 -1.46 -5.20
C LEU A 55 3.60 -1.34 -5.15
N ALA A 56 2.98 -1.68 -4.01
CA ALA A 56 1.54 -1.50 -3.81
C ALA A 56 1.13 -0.02 -3.92
N TYR A 57 1.92 0.89 -3.35
CA TYR A 57 1.70 2.33 -3.49
C TYR A 57 1.92 2.82 -4.91
N ALA A 58 2.94 2.34 -5.63
CA ALA A 58 3.13 2.66 -7.04
C ALA A 58 1.92 2.25 -7.89
N LEU A 59 1.36 1.06 -7.62
CA LEU A 59 0.18 0.56 -8.32
C LEU A 59 -1.05 1.44 -8.11
N ILE A 60 -1.30 1.97 -6.91
CA ILE A 60 -2.47 2.84 -6.68
C ILE A 60 -2.21 4.32 -7.05
N LEU A 61 -0.98 4.82 -6.87
CA LEU A 61 -0.65 6.24 -7.05
C LEU A 61 -0.25 6.60 -8.47
N LEU A 62 0.38 5.71 -9.22
CA LEU A 62 0.93 6.06 -10.53
C LEU A 62 0.06 5.56 -11.68
N ARG A 63 -0.92 4.68 -11.41
CA ARG A 63 -1.91 4.29 -12.42
C ARG A 63 -3.01 5.34 -12.61
N LYS A 64 -3.64 5.29 -13.80
CA LYS A 64 -4.77 6.13 -14.21
C LYS A 64 -6.04 5.79 -13.40
N ASP A 65 -6.28 4.51 -13.17
CA ASP A 65 -7.54 4.00 -12.62
C ASP A 65 -7.63 4.10 -11.09
N GLY A 66 -8.80 4.49 -10.59
CA GLY A 66 -9.13 4.54 -9.17
C GLY A 66 -8.72 5.85 -8.47
N TYR A 67 -9.30 6.06 -7.30
CA TYR A 67 -8.98 7.16 -6.40
C TYR A 67 -8.07 6.67 -5.28
N PRO A 68 -6.75 6.92 -5.37
CA PRO A 68 -5.84 6.46 -4.34
C PRO A 68 -6.04 7.22 -3.03
N CYS A 69 -6.17 6.47 -1.95
CA CYS A 69 -6.22 6.93 -0.58
C CYS A 69 -4.95 6.44 0.14
N ILE A 70 -4.18 7.39 0.67
CA ILE A 70 -2.92 7.11 1.37
C ILE A 70 -3.21 6.90 2.84
N PHE A 71 -2.67 5.83 3.40
CA PHE A 71 -2.81 5.58 4.83
C PHE A 71 -1.90 6.50 5.63
N TYR A 72 -2.48 7.26 6.56
CA TYR A 72 -1.75 8.17 7.44
C TYR A 72 -0.58 7.47 8.15
N GLY A 73 -0.80 6.25 8.65
CA GLY A 73 0.20 5.49 9.38
C GLY A 73 1.41 5.06 8.55
N ASP A 74 1.27 4.92 7.23
CA ASP A 74 2.38 4.61 6.34
C ASP A 74 3.19 5.87 5.95
N LEU A 75 2.59 7.07 6.07
CA LEU A 75 3.24 8.34 5.74
C LEU A 75 3.89 8.99 6.97
N TYR A 76 3.20 8.98 8.11
CA TYR A 76 3.62 9.64 9.35
C TYR A 76 3.97 8.67 10.47
N GLY A 77 3.72 7.38 10.28
CA GLY A 77 3.99 6.33 11.26
C GLY A 77 2.79 6.04 12.16
N ILE A 78 2.81 4.86 12.77
CA ILE A 78 1.85 4.46 13.80
C ILE A 78 2.57 4.31 15.14
N CYS A 79 1.88 4.65 16.23
CA CYS A 79 2.34 4.35 17.57
C CYS A 79 1.98 2.90 17.91
N SER A 80 2.97 2.03 18.04
CA SER A 80 2.72 0.64 18.45
C SER A 80 2.25 0.59 19.91
N HIS A 81 1.05 0.09 20.15
CA HIS A 81 0.63 -0.35 21.48
C HIS A 81 1.28 -1.71 21.76
N THR A 82 2.49 -1.74 22.33
CA THR A 82 3.02 -2.99 22.88
C THR A 82 2.24 -3.30 24.17
N ALA A 83 1.18 -4.10 24.08
CA ALA A 83 0.76 -4.88 25.23
C ALA A 83 1.81 -5.98 25.44
N ASN A 84 2.31 -6.15 26.67
CA ASN A 84 3.18 -7.27 26.97
C ASN A 84 2.35 -8.57 26.83
N GLU A 85 3.00 -9.69 26.49
CA GLU A 85 2.42 -11.05 26.55
C GLU A 85 1.81 -11.40 27.92
N THR A 86 2.13 -10.63 28.96
CA THR A 86 1.68 -10.79 30.35
C THR A 86 0.46 -9.95 30.75
N GLY A 87 -0.24 -9.29 29.81
CA GLY A 87 -1.51 -8.57 30.10
C GLY A 87 -1.38 -7.33 31.00
N THR A 88 -0.16 -6.95 31.40
CA THR A 88 0.09 -5.80 32.28
C THR A 88 0.38 -4.52 31.47
N PRO A 89 -0.41 -3.44 31.63
CA PRO A 89 -0.18 -2.20 30.92
C PRO A 89 1.09 -1.50 31.45
N LYS A 90 2.16 -1.45 30.65
CA LYS A 90 3.27 -0.52 30.93
C LYS A 90 2.78 0.92 30.75
N LYS A 91 3.26 1.83 31.61
CA LYS A 91 3.10 3.29 31.46
C LYS A 91 3.35 3.66 29.99
N LYS A 92 2.43 4.44 29.40
CA LYS A 92 2.46 4.97 28.03
C LYS A 92 3.73 5.81 27.83
N LYS A 93 4.88 5.19 27.56
CA LYS A 93 6.04 5.93 27.06
C LYS A 93 5.69 6.35 25.64
N PHE A 94 5.64 7.67 25.41
CA PHE A 94 5.54 8.21 24.07
C PHE A 94 6.69 7.63 23.25
N ARG A 95 6.35 6.93 22.15
CA ARG A 95 7.30 6.48 21.16
C ARG A 95 7.07 7.33 19.92
N HIS A 96 8.15 7.78 19.28
CA HIS A 96 8.01 8.44 18.00
C HIS A 96 7.30 7.50 17.02
N PRO A 97 6.30 7.99 16.27
CA PRO A 97 5.64 7.23 15.22
C PRO A 97 6.67 6.63 14.27
N HIS A 98 6.56 5.33 14.01
CA HIS A 98 7.52 4.62 13.16
C HIS A 98 6.99 4.52 11.73
N VAL A 99 7.65 5.23 10.80
CA VAL A 99 7.41 5.09 9.36
C VAL A 99 8.26 3.94 8.81
N PRO A 100 7.67 2.98 8.05
CA PRO A 100 8.44 1.91 7.41
C PRO A 100 9.59 2.46 6.57
N LYS A 101 10.79 1.90 6.75
CA LYS A 101 12.03 2.39 6.10
C LYS A 101 11.89 2.45 4.58
N GLU A 102 11.19 1.48 4.01
CA GLU A 102 10.93 1.34 2.58
C GLU A 102 10.08 2.49 2.03
N LEU A 103 9.24 3.10 2.87
CA LEU A 103 8.30 4.16 2.50
C LEU A 103 8.80 5.57 2.82
N GLN A 104 9.72 5.73 3.78
CA GLN A 104 10.21 7.04 4.26
C GLN A 104 10.56 8.01 3.13
N ARG A 105 11.19 7.51 2.05
CA ARG A 105 11.54 8.32 0.87
C ARG A 105 10.61 8.07 -0.31
N SER A 106 10.23 6.81 -0.55
CA SER A 106 9.53 6.42 -1.76
C SER A 106 8.09 6.93 -1.81
N LEU A 107 7.35 6.87 -0.70
CA LEU A 107 5.95 7.27 -0.67
C LEU A 107 5.77 8.77 -0.89
N PRO A 108 6.46 9.68 -0.16
CA PRO A 108 6.40 11.11 -0.46
C PRO A 108 6.80 11.45 -1.90
N ALA A 109 7.82 10.77 -2.43
CA ALA A 109 8.26 10.96 -3.82
C ALA A 109 7.19 10.53 -4.82
N MET A 110 6.52 9.40 -4.63
CA MET A 110 5.43 8.94 -5.49
C MET A 110 4.20 9.85 -5.40
N ILE A 111 3.88 10.38 -4.22
CA ILE A 111 2.80 11.36 -4.05
C ILE A 111 3.10 12.63 -4.84
N LEU A 112 4.32 13.15 -4.72
CA LEU A 112 4.76 14.31 -5.46
C LEU A 112 4.77 14.04 -6.98
N ALA A 113 5.28 12.88 -7.40
CA ALA A 113 5.29 12.47 -8.79
C ALA A 113 3.87 12.35 -9.37
N ARG A 114 2.91 11.80 -8.61
CA ARG A 114 1.51 11.77 -9.03
C ARG A 114 0.97 13.18 -9.27
N LYS A 115 1.22 14.10 -8.32
CA LYS A 115 0.76 15.49 -8.38
C LYS A 115 1.37 16.27 -9.55
N LEU A 116 2.60 15.96 -9.95
CA LEU A 116 3.30 16.76 -10.96
C LEU A 116 3.27 16.14 -12.36
N TYR A 117 3.21 14.81 -12.46
CA TYR A 117 3.52 14.11 -13.71
C TYR A 117 2.53 13.00 -14.10
N ALA A 118 1.79 12.39 -13.15
CA ALA A 118 0.94 11.23 -13.48
C ALA A 118 -0.45 11.62 -14.02
N TYR A 119 -0.47 12.32 -15.15
CA TYR A 119 -1.66 12.72 -15.89
C TYR A 119 -1.79 11.91 -17.19
N GLY A 120 -2.79 12.19 -18.02
CA GLY A 120 -2.86 11.66 -19.38
C GLY A 120 -3.17 10.15 -19.50
N GLU A 121 -2.94 9.67 -20.73
CA GLU A 121 -3.17 8.29 -21.13
C GLU A 121 -2.18 7.33 -20.46
N GLN A 122 -2.61 6.09 -20.27
CA GLN A 122 -1.77 5.05 -19.70
C GLN A 122 -1.48 3.97 -20.72
N GLN A 123 -0.21 3.56 -20.82
CA GLN A 123 0.19 2.39 -21.58
C GLN A 123 0.86 1.36 -20.66
N GLU A 124 0.46 0.09 -20.79
CA GLU A 124 0.93 -1.01 -19.95
C GLU A 124 1.94 -1.89 -20.68
N TYR A 125 2.91 -2.41 -19.91
CA TYR A 125 3.92 -3.36 -20.35
C TYR A 125 3.92 -4.55 -19.37
N LEU A 126 3.49 -5.73 -19.85
CA LEU A 126 3.30 -6.92 -19.01
C LEU A 126 4.20 -8.10 -19.46
N PRO A 127 5.53 -7.93 -19.48
CA PRO A 127 6.44 -8.93 -20.07
C PRO A 127 6.48 -10.26 -19.32
N SER A 128 6.32 -10.25 -17.99
CA SER A 128 6.29 -11.48 -17.20
C SER A 128 5.32 -11.37 -16.02
N ARG A 129 5.13 -12.48 -15.30
CA ARG A 129 4.23 -12.55 -14.14
C ARG A 129 4.68 -11.65 -13.00
N ASN A 130 5.99 -11.51 -12.79
CA ASN A 130 6.59 -10.79 -11.67
C ASN A 130 7.28 -9.47 -12.08
N CYS A 131 7.23 -9.11 -13.36
CA CYS A 131 7.76 -7.85 -13.89
C CYS A 131 6.70 -7.21 -14.77
N ILE A 132 6.13 -6.11 -14.28
CA ILE A 132 5.15 -5.30 -15.00
C ILE A 132 5.58 -3.83 -14.94
N GLY A 133 5.17 -3.06 -15.92
CA GLY A 133 5.42 -1.62 -16.01
C GLY A 133 4.26 -0.91 -16.66
N PHE A 134 4.21 0.40 -16.47
CA PHE A 134 3.25 1.27 -17.12
C PHE A 134 3.83 2.69 -17.19
N VAL A 135 3.38 3.46 -18.17
CA VAL A 135 3.71 4.88 -18.34
C VAL A 135 2.44 5.72 -18.30
N ARG A 136 2.60 6.98 -17.90
CA ARG A 136 1.58 8.03 -17.79
C ARG A 136 2.09 9.28 -18.48
#